data_AF-A0A7H8IJT1-F1
#
_entry.id   AF-A0A7H8IJT1-F1
#
_cell.length_a   1.000
_cell.length_b   1.000
_cell.length_c   1.000
_cell.angle_alpha   90.00
_cell.angle_beta   90.00
_cell.angle_gamma   90.00
#
_symmetry.space_group_name_H-M   'P 1'
#
loop_
_entity.id
_entity.type
_entity.pdbx_description
1 polymer ?
#
loop_
_entity_poly.entity_id
_entity_poly.type
_entity_poly.pdbx_seq_one_letter_code
_entity_poly.pdbx_strand_id
1 'polypeptide(L)'
;MRNDHHDDFDGTCQAPGCTSEIPQPEGRPRRRTYSGEKSPGTDARTNRDQRRTCSAKCRTALSRSRREKPRSLATCRLCGQPFLQRGRGRRTTCPYDDADSFCQELQDDAEDAESRLKATRVEAICQGPDCEEPVPYSGRGRPSKFHSAACRTRSYRSTQKGA
;
A
#
# COMPACT_ATOMS: atom_id res chain seq x y z
N MET A 1 -34.62 -12.39 -10.22
CA MET A 1 -35.08 -12.71 -8.85
C MET A 1 -33.87 -12.60 -7.94
N ARG A 2 -33.80 -11.58 -7.08
CA ARG A 2 -32.72 -11.46 -6.08
C ARG A 2 -33.15 -12.28 -4.87
N ASN A 3 -32.42 -13.36 -4.59
CA ASN A 3 -32.57 -14.10 -3.34
C ASN A 3 -31.99 -13.22 -2.22
N ASP A 4 -32.81 -12.36 -1.63
CA ASP A 4 -32.51 -11.72 -0.35
C ASP A 4 -32.51 -12.83 0.71
N HIS A 5 -31.31 -13.29 1.06
CA HIS A 5 -31.09 -14.18 2.20
C HIS A 5 -31.47 -13.39 3.45
N HIS A 6 -32.69 -13.61 3.94
CA HIS A 6 -33.09 -13.20 5.27
C HIS A 6 -32.24 -14.03 6.24
N ASP A 7 -31.17 -13.43 6.76
CA ASP A 7 -30.48 -13.94 7.95
C ASP A 7 -31.52 -13.96 9.09
N ASP A 8 -32.08 -15.13 9.41
CA ASP A 8 -32.88 -15.33 10.61
C ASP A 8 -32.02 -14.97 11.82
N PHE A 9 -32.35 -13.83 12.43
CA PHE A 9 -31.56 -13.26 13.50
C PHE A 9 -32.13 -13.74 14.84
N ASP A 10 -31.56 -14.80 15.40
CA ASP A 10 -32.02 -15.47 16.64
C ASP A 10 -31.82 -14.65 17.94
N GLY A 11 -31.50 -13.36 17.84
CA GLY A 11 -31.30 -12.52 19.02
C GLY A 11 -29.95 -12.71 19.72
N THR A 12 -29.11 -13.65 19.29
CA THR A 12 -27.82 -13.95 19.92
C THR A 12 -26.66 -13.12 19.36
N CYS A 13 -25.69 -12.80 20.22
CA CYS A 13 -24.51 -12.05 19.82
C CYS A 13 -23.66 -12.86 18.82
N GLN A 14 -23.38 -12.28 17.65
CA GLN A 14 -22.58 -12.94 16.61
C GLN A 14 -21.07 -12.88 16.86
N ALA A 15 -20.61 -12.32 17.98
CA ALA A 15 -19.19 -12.24 18.29
C ALA A 15 -18.65 -13.64 18.65
N PRO A 16 -17.43 -14.00 18.18
CA PRO A 16 -16.84 -15.31 18.47
C PRO A 16 -16.70 -15.52 19.99
N GLY A 17 -17.22 -16.65 20.49
CA GLY A 17 -17.19 -16.99 21.91
C GLY A 17 -18.18 -16.22 22.79
N CYS A 18 -19.10 -15.43 22.22
CA CYS A 18 -20.15 -14.75 22.97
C CYS A 18 -21.48 -15.46 22.79
N THR A 19 -22.05 -15.96 23.88
CA THR A 19 -23.38 -16.60 23.91
C THR A 19 -24.47 -15.67 24.46
N SER A 20 -24.13 -14.41 24.75
CA SER A 20 -25.07 -13.46 25.33
C SER A 20 -26.14 -13.05 24.32
N GLU A 21 -27.37 -12.91 24.80
CA GLU A 21 -28.46 -12.32 24.04
C GLU A 21 -28.19 -10.82 23.81
N ILE A 22 -28.60 -10.33 22.65
CA ILE A 22 -28.50 -8.91 22.33
C ILE A 22 -29.64 -8.20 23.06
N PRO A 23 -29.33 -7.16 23.84
CA PRO A 23 -30.38 -6.40 24.51
C PRO A 23 -31.35 -5.89 23.47
N GLN A 24 -32.61 -6.35 23.56
CA GLN A 24 -33.67 -5.76 22.76
C GLN A 24 -33.77 -4.29 23.14
N PRO A 25 -33.86 -3.37 22.16
CA PRO A 25 -34.04 -1.97 22.48
C PRO A 25 -35.39 -1.83 23.20
N GLU A 26 -35.37 -1.73 24.53
CA GLU A 26 -36.53 -1.36 25.31
C GLU A 26 -36.90 0.07 24.95
N GLY A 27 -37.92 0.19 24.11
CA GLY A 27 -38.37 1.45 23.58
C GLY A 27 -38.28 1.47 22.06
N ARG A 28 -39.46 1.61 21.45
CA ARG A 28 -39.62 2.05 20.06
C ARG A 28 -38.67 3.23 19.86
N PRO A 29 -37.68 3.18 18.95
CA PRO A 29 -36.89 4.37 18.66
C PRO A 29 -37.91 5.41 18.23
N ARG A 30 -38.09 6.45 19.06
CA ARG A 30 -38.98 7.56 18.71
C ARG A 30 -38.47 8.02 17.35
N ARG A 31 -39.29 7.79 16.32
CA ARG A 31 -39.09 8.31 14.99
C ARG A 31 -39.06 9.82 15.19
N ARG A 32 -37.87 10.42 15.35
CA ARG A 32 -37.72 11.84 15.12
C ARG A 32 -38.10 12.00 13.66
N THR A 33 -39.31 12.45 13.42
CA THR A 33 -39.71 13.05 12.16
C THR A 33 -38.84 14.29 12.00
N TYR A 34 -37.62 14.08 11.50
CA TYR A 34 -36.78 15.14 10.99
C TYR A 34 -37.36 15.48 9.62
N SER A 35 -38.27 16.46 9.62
CA SER A 35 -38.65 17.19 8.42
C SER A 35 -37.40 17.94 7.96
N GLY A 36 -36.84 17.55 6.82
CA GLY A 36 -35.66 18.21 6.26
C GLY A 36 -34.58 17.22 5.87
N GLU A 37 -34.71 16.72 4.65
CA GLU A 37 -33.62 16.51 3.70
C GLU A 37 -32.23 16.19 4.29
N LYS A 38 -31.89 14.89 4.28
CA LYS A 38 -30.61 14.36 3.81
C LYS A 38 -30.64 12.84 3.84
N SER A 39 -30.31 12.23 2.72
CA SER A 39 -29.90 10.83 2.62
C SER A 39 -28.72 10.79 1.65
N PRO A 40 -27.89 9.73 1.61
CA PRO A 40 -27.66 8.67 2.59
C PRO A 40 -26.13 8.43 2.78
N GLY A 41 -25.68 7.78 3.86
CA GLY A 41 -24.31 7.23 3.79
C GLY A 41 -23.70 6.62 5.05
N THR A 42 -23.94 7.19 6.23
CA THR A 42 -23.12 6.86 7.40
C THR A 42 -23.86 6.14 8.53
N ASP A 43 -25.18 6.30 8.67
CA ASP A 43 -25.92 5.79 9.84
C ASP A 43 -26.60 4.42 9.67
N ALA A 44 -26.66 3.89 8.45
CA ALA A 44 -27.21 2.56 8.21
C ALA A 44 -26.25 1.44 8.70
N ARG A 45 -24.93 1.69 8.66
CA ARG A 45 -23.92 0.73 9.14
C ARG A 45 -23.93 0.62 10.66
N THR A 46 -24.08 1.75 11.37
CA THR A 46 -24.14 1.75 12.84
C THR A 46 -25.39 1.06 13.37
N ASN A 47 -26.54 1.12 12.68
CA ASN A 47 -27.76 0.41 13.10
C ASN A 47 -27.73 -1.10 12.79
N ARG A 48 -27.20 -1.51 11.64
CA ARG A 48 -27.10 -2.94 11.28
C ARG A 48 -26.09 -3.69 12.16
N ASP A 49 -24.99 -3.02 12.54
CA ASP A 49 -23.99 -3.56 13.47
C ASP A 49 -24.43 -3.52 14.94
N GLN A 50 -25.30 -2.56 15.33
CA GLN A 50 -25.91 -2.55 16.67
C GLN A 50 -26.82 -3.76 16.91
N ARG A 51 -27.43 -4.32 15.87
CA ARG A 51 -28.30 -5.50 15.96
C ARG A 51 -27.55 -6.84 16.02
N ARG A 52 -26.22 -6.89 15.88
CA ARG A 52 -25.46 -8.16 15.77
C ARG A 52 -24.50 -8.43 16.93
N THR A 53 -24.25 -7.44 17.79
CA THR A 53 -23.33 -7.58 18.93
C THR A 53 -23.89 -6.93 20.18
N CYS A 54 -23.83 -7.61 21.32
CA CYS A 54 -24.37 -7.12 22.60
C CYS A 54 -23.57 -5.97 23.23
N SER A 55 -22.34 -5.71 22.77
CA SER A 55 -21.45 -4.69 23.36
C SER A 55 -20.41 -4.17 22.37
N ALA A 56 -19.80 -3.02 22.70
CA ALA A 56 -18.67 -2.48 21.93
C ALA A 56 -17.46 -3.44 21.90
N LYS A 57 -17.25 -4.23 22.95
CA LYS A 57 -16.23 -5.29 23.00
C LYS A 57 -16.53 -6.37 21.97
N CYS A 58 -17.77 -6.86 21.92
CA CYS A 58 -18.22 -7.86 20.95
C CYS A 58 -18.17 -7.34 19.51
N ARG A 59 -18.49 -6.06 19.29
CA ARG A 59 -18.32 -5.39 17.98
C ARG A 59 -16.87 -5.40 17.54
N THR A 60 -15.95 -5.11 18.45
CA THR A 60 -14.52 -5.13 18.18
C THR A 60 -14.02 -6.55 17.91
N ALA A 61 -14.48 -7.55 18.69
CA ALA A 61 -14.15 -8.95 18.50
C ALA A 61 -14.63 -9.49 17.15
N LEU A 62 -15.88 -9.21 16.77
CA LEU A 62 -16.44 -9.58 15.47
C LEU A 62 -15.73 -8.86 14.30
N SER A 63 -15.34 -7.60 14.49
CA SER A 63 -14.53 -6.87 13.51
C SER A 63 -13.14 -7.49 13.33
N ARG A 64 -12.52 -7.94 14.43
CA ARG A 64 -11.22 -8.65 14.39
C ARG A 64 -11.32 -9.99 13.69
N SER A 65 -12.30 -10.83 14.03
CA SER A 65 -12.47 -12.14 13.38
C SER A 65 -12.76 -12.01 11.88
N ARG A 66 -13.49 -10.98 11.46
CA ARG A 66 -13.68 -10.68 10.02
C ARG A 66 -12.41 -10.21 9.31
N ARG A 67 -11.46 -9.61 10.03
CA ARG A 67 -10.17 -9.15 9.52
C ARG A 67 -9.09 -10.22 9.54
N GLU A 68 -9.27 -11.28 10.33
CA GLU A 68 -8.39 -12.45 10.41
C GLU A 68 -8.45 -13.36 9.17
N LYS A 69 -9.17 -12.95 8.11
CA LYS A 69 -9.06 -13.63 6.80
C LYS A 69 -7.58 -13.74 6.42
N PRO A 70 -7.09 -14.95 6.07
CA PRO A 70 -5.71 -15.13 5.65
C PRO A 70 -5.40 -14.10 4.56
N ARG A 71 -4.31 -13.34 4.74
CA ARG A 71 -3.88 -12.42 3.69
C ARG A 71 -3.67 -13.25 2.42
N SER A 72 -4.33 -12.86 1.34
CA SER A 72 -4.15 -13.51 0.04
C SER A 72 -2.66 -13.57 -0.28
N LEU A 73 -2.17 -14.76 -0.65
CA LEU A 73 -0.80 -14.93 -1.13
C LEU A 73 -0.57 -14.00 -2.33
N ALA A 74 0.55 -13.30 -2.32
CA ALA A 74 1.00 -12.50 -3.46
C ALA A 74 1.96 -13.34 -4.31
N THR A 75 2.03 -13.08 -5.60
CA THR A 75 3.00 -13.74 -6.49
C THR A 75 4.26 -12.90 -6.61
N CYS A 76 5.43 -13.52 -6.41
CA CYS A 76 6.73 -12.89 -6.58
C CYS A 76 6.92 -12.49 -8.06
N ARG A 77 7.36 -11.25 -8.32
CA ARG A 77 7.63 -10.78 -9.69
C ARG A 77 8.87 -11.41 -10.34
N LEU A 78 9.83 -11.89 -9.54
CA LEU A 78 11.08 -12.46 -10.05
C LEU A 78 10.90 -13.93 -10.42
N CYS A 79 10.43 -14.75 -9.47
CA CYS A 79 10.33 -16.20 -9.64
C CYS A 79 8.89 -16.74 -9.79
N GLY A 80 7.86 -15.89 -9.70
CA GLY A 80 6.46 -16.30 -9.82
C GLY A 80 5.86 -17.03 -8.61
N GLN A 81 6.68 -17.42 -7.63
CA GLN A 81 6.24 -18.19 -6.46
C GLN A 81 5.27 -17.39 -5.56
N PRO A 82 4.24 -18.05 -4.98
CA PRO A 82 3.34 -17.42 -4.03
C PRO A 82 4.04 -17.18 -2.69
N PHE A 83 3.84 -16.01 -2.09
CA PHE A 83 4.43 -15.66 -0.80
C PHE A 83 3.47 -14.86 0.08
N LEU A 84 3.72 -14.92 1.39
CA LEU A 84 2.95 -14.18 2.38
C LEU A 84 3.46 -12.74 2.49
N GLN A 85 2.58 -11.76 2.25
CA GLN A 85 2.91 -10.35 2.50
C GLN A 85 2.94 -10.06 4.02
N ARG A 86 4.12 -10.21 4.62
CA ARG A 86 4.40 -9.80 6.00
C ARG A 86 4.61 -8.27 6.07
N GLY A 87 4.09 -7.65 7.13
CA GLY A 87 4.29 -6.23 7.43
C GLY A 87 3.31 -5.25 6.79
N ARG A 88 3.69 -3.95 6.83
CA ARG A 88 2.99 -2.84 6.17
C ARG A 88 3.64 -2.59 4.81
N GLY A 89 2.83 -2.51 3.76
CA GLY A 89 3.29 -2.28 2.39
C GLY A 89 2.99 -3.45 1.45
N ARG A 90 2.86 -3.15 0.16
CA ARG A 90 2.64 -4.14 -0.90
C ARG A 90 4.00 -4.53 -1.49
N ARG A 91 4.66 -5.52 -0.88
CA ARG A 91 5.89 -6.09 -1.46
C ARG A 91 5.55 -6.80 -2.77
N THR A 92 6.40 -6.62 -3.79
CA THR A 92 6.26 -7.27 -5.10
C THR A 92 7.17 -8.48 -5.26
N THR A 93 8.12 -8.64 -4.35
CA THR A 93 9.11 -9.72 -4.32
C THR A 93 8.95 -10.50 -3.02
N CYS A 94 9.16 -11.81 -3.06
CA CYS A 94 9.11 -12.65 -1.88
C CYS A 94 10.23 -12.27 -0.88
N PRO A 95 10.06 -12.57 0.42
CA PRO A 95 11.14 -12.43 1.40
C PRO A 95 12.30 -13.36 1.04
N TYR A 96 13.55 -12.88 1.18
CA TYR A 96 14.76 -13.64 0.87
C TYR A 96 14.84 -14.97 1.66
N ASP A 97 14.52 -14.93 2.96
CA ASP A 97 14.56 -16.10 3.85
C ASP A 97 13.51 -17.18 3.50
N ASP A 98 12.40 -16.78 2.87
CA ASP A 98 11.31 -17.68 2.48
C ASP A 98 11.41 -18.10 0.99
N ALA A 99 12.46 -17.66 0.27
CA ALA A 99 12.62 -17.88 -1.17
C ALA A 99 13.44 -19.14 -1.47
N ASP A 100 13.09 -19.85 -2.55
CA ASP A 100 13.91 -20.94 -3.08
C ASP A 100 15.26 -20.41 -3.58
N SER A 101 16.30 -21.26 -3.63
CA SER A 101 17.65 -20.88 -4.07
C SER A 101 17.67 -20.14 -5.41
N PHE A 102 16.89 -20.62 -6.39
CA PHE A 102 16.73 -19.96 -7.68
C PHE A 102 16.18 -18.52 -7.56
N CYS A 103 15.24 -18.31 -6.64
CA CYS A 103 14.64 -16.99 -6.44
C CYS A 103 15.53 -16.06 -5.60
N GLN A 104 16.43 -16.61 -4.79
CA GLN A 104 17.48 -15.85 -4.11
C GLN A 104 18.51 -15.33 -5.12
N GLU A 105 18.99 -16.19 -6.03
CA GLU A 105 19.89 -15.78 -7.11
C GLU A 105 19.29 -14.65 -7.96
N LEU A 106 18.01 -14.74 -8.33
CA LEU A 106 17.33 -13.66 -9.06
C LEU A 106 17.18 -12.37 -8.26
N GLN A 107 17.07 -12.45 -6.93
CA GLN A 107 17.04 -11.28 -6.06
C GLN A 107 18.41 -10.62 -5.98
N ASP A 108 19.46 -11.42 -5.83
CA ASP A 108 20.84 -10.96 -5.79
C ASP A 108 21.23 -10.30 -7.11
N ASP A 109 20.90 -10.91 -8.26
CA ASP A 109 21.10 -10.33 -9.59
C ASP A 109 20.39 -8.98 -9.76
N ALA A 110 19.17 -8.85 -9.23
CA ALA A 110 18.41 -7.62 -9.28
C ALA A 110 19.03 -6.52 -8.40
N GLU A 111 19.53 -6.88 -7.21
CA GLU A 111 20.26 -5.96 -6.32
C GLU A 111 21.60 -5.52 -6.93
N ASP A 112 22.33 -6.45 -7.55
CA ASP A 112 23.57 -6.18 -8.27
C ASP A 112 23.33 -5.24 -9.45
N ALA A 113 22.28 -5.49 -10.25
CA ALA A 113 21.91 -4.62 -11.35
C ALA A 113 21.57 -3.20 -10.86
N GLU A 114 20.80 -3.07 -9.77
CA GLU A 114 20.55 -1.76 -9.15
C GLU A 114 21.83 -1.10 -8.65
N SER A 115 22.73 -1.87 -8.06
CA SER A 115 24.00 -1.37 -7.52
C SER A 115 24.91 -0.87 -8.64
N ARG A 116 25.02 -1.58 -9.77
CA ARG A 116 25.73 -1.11 -10.97
C ARG A 116 25.11 0.16 -11.56
N LEU A 117 23.78 0.25 -11.60
CA LEU A 117 23.08 1.46 -12.03
C LEU A 117 23.30 2.64 -11.07
N LYS A 118 23.46 2.39 -9.77
CA LYS A 118 23.80 3.42 -8.79
C LYS A 118 25.26 3.86 -8.95
N ALA A 119 26.20 2.93 -9.14
CA ALA A 119 27.61 3.22 -9.36
C ALA A 119 27.83 4.08 -10.62
N THR A 120 27.23 3.70 -11.75
CA THR A 120 27.32 4.48 -13.00
C THR A 120 26.73 5.89 -12.88
N ARG A 121 25.77 6.12 -11.97
CA ARG A 121 25.25 7.48 -11.68
C ARG A 121 26.23 8.33 -10.90
N VAL A 122 27.08 7.74 -10.07
CA VAL A 122 28.13 8.44 -9.31
C VAL A 122 29.30 8.85 -10.22
N GLU A 123 29.54 8.08 -11.29
CA GLU A 123 30.63 8.29 -12.25
C GLU A 123 30.28 9.26 -13.41
N ALA A 124 29.18 10.01 -13.33
CA ALA A 124 28.82 10.93 -14.41
C ALA A 124 29.88 12.02 -14.58
N ILE A 125 30.61 12.05 -15.71
CA ILE A 125 31.63 13.06 -16.02
C ILE A 125 30.97 14.31 -16.63
N CYS A 126 31.52 15.48 -16.32
CA CYS A 126 31.08 16.76 -16.87
C CYS A 126 31.18 16.77 -18.41
N GLN A 127 30.11 17.21 -19.10
CA GLN A 127 30.10 17.35 -20.57
C GLN A 127 30.62 18.72 -21.04
N GLY A 128 31.38 19.43 -20.20
CA GLY A 128 31.98 20.71 -20.56
C GLY A 128 33.20 20.52 -21.46
N PRO A 129 33.48 21.44 -22.39
CA PRO A 129 34.74 21.42 -23.13
C PRO A 129 35.92 21.53 -22.15
N ASP A 130 36.92 20.66 -22.31
CA ASP A 130 38.13 20.54 -21.49
C ASP A 130 37.87 20.30 -19.99
N CYS A 131 36.79 19.58 -19.66
CA CYS A 131 36.41 19.31 -18.27
C CYS A 131 36.14 17.82 -18.03
N GLU A 132 37.00 17.19 -17.25
CA GLU A 132 36.90 15.78 -16.86
C GLU A 132 36.41 15.59 -15.41
N GLU A 133 36.00 16.68 -14.75
CA GLU A 133 35.56 16.62 -13.37
C GLU A 133 34.24 15.82 -13.22
N PRO A 134 34.10 15.04 -12.14
CA PRO A 134 32.87 14.31 -11.85
C PRO A 134 31.73 15.29 -11.54
N VAL A 135 30.53 14.96 -12.01
CA VAL A 135 29.32 15.70 -11.71
C VAL A 135 28.83 15.26 -10.32
N PRO A 136 28.75 16.17 -9.34
CA PRO A 136 28.18 15.84 -8.04
C PRO A 136 26.70 15.48 -8.21
N TYR A 137 26.35 14.22 -7.90
CA TYR A 137 24.98 13.73 -7.90
C TYR A 137 24.43 13.68 -6.47
N SER A 138 23.49 14.57 -6.15
CA SER A 138 22.95 14.75 -4.80
C SER A 138 21.44 14.55 -4.69
N GLY A 139 20.82 13.61 -5.43
CA GLY A 139 19.36 13.49 -5.33
C GLY A 139 18.66 12.36 -6.07
N ARG A 140 17.37 12.61 -6.39
CA ARG A 140 16.51 11.74 -7.21
C ARG A 140 16.40 12.34 -8.63
N GLY A 141 16.76 11.58 -9.66
CA GLY A 141 16.60 11.99 -11.05
C GLY A 141 17.79 11.60 -11.92
N ARG A 142 17.91 12.21 -13.11
CA ARG A 142 19.11 12.07 -13.94
C ARG A 142 20.20 13.02 -13.41
N PRO A 143 21.47 12.59 -13.28
CA PRO A 143 22.56 13.50 -12.94
C PRO A 143 22.64 14.68 -13.92
N SER A 144 23.06 15.84 -13.41
CA SER A 144 23.29 17.04 -14.22
C SER A 144 24.31 16.71 -15.32
N LYS A 145 24.20 17.35 -16.49
CA LYS A 145 25.21 17.20 -17.56
C LYS A 145 26.53 17.93 -17.21
N PHE A 146 26.48 18.88 -16.28
CA PHE A 146 27.59 19.76 -15.94
C PHE A 146 27.76 19.84 -14.43
N HIS A 147 28.99 19.81 -13.94
CA HIS A 147 29.28 19.94 -12.51
C HIS A 147 29.04 21.38 -12.00
N SER A 148 29.15 22.39 -12.86
CA SER A 148 28.98 23.81 -12.53
C SER A 148 28.24 24.59 -13.62
N ALA A 149 27.71 25.76 -13.23
CA ALA A 149 27.14 26.72 -14.19
C ALA A 149 28.17 27.22 -15.21
N ALA A 150 29.44 27.32 -14.83
CA ALA A 150 30.52 27.74 -15.72
C ALA A 150 30.74 26.76 -16.88
N CYS A 151 30.74 25.46 -16.63
CA CYS A 151 30.87 24.45 -17.69
C CYS A 151 29.65 24.41 -18.61
N ARG A 152 28.45 24.64 -18.08
CA ARG A 152 27.23 24.81 -18.89
C ARG A 152 27.35 26.00 -19.85
N THR A 153 27.78 27.15 -19.35
CA THR A 153 27.95 28.36 -20.18
C THR A 153 29.06 28.19 -21.21
N ARG A 154 30.18 27.54 -20.86
CA ARG A 154 31.26 27.22 -21.82
C ARG A 154 30.77 26.30 -22.94
N SER A 155 30.07 25.22 -22.59
CA SER A 155 29.45 24.32 -23.57
C SER A 155 28.51 25.09 -24.51
N TYR A 156 27.59 25.90 -23.98
CA TYR A 156 26.69 26.73 -24.78
C TYR A 156 27.43 27.71 -25.72
N ARG A 157 28.49 28.36 -25.24
CA ARG A 157 29.30 29.28 -26.06
C ARG A 157 30.09 28.54 -27.14
N SER A 158 30.59 27.34 -26.85
CA SER A 158 31.30 26.52 -27.84
C SER A 158 30.38 26.07 -28.98
N THR A 159 29.12 25.73 -28.67
CA THR A 159 28.12 25.37 -29.68
C THR A 159 27.65 26.54 -30.53
N GLN A 160 27.75 27.77 -30.01
CA GLN A 160 27.36 29.01 -30.73
C GLN A 160 28.49 29.57 -31.59
N LYS A 161 29.76 29.36 -31.24
CA LYS A 161 30.92 29.81 -32.04
C LYS A 161 31.23 28.91 -33.24
N GLY A 162 30.60 27.74 -33.34
CA GLY A 162 30.74 26.79 -34.45
C GLY A 162 29.53 26.72 -35.38
N ALA A 163 28.57 27.65 -35.27
CA ALA A 163 27.41 27.78 -36.16
C ALA A 163 27.57 28.99 -37.08
#